data_AF-A0A497I4V8-F1
#
_entry.id   AF-A0A497I4V8-F1
#
_cell.length_a   1.000
_cell.length_b   1.000
_cell.length_c   1.000
_cell.angle_alpha   90.00
_cell.angle_beta   90.00
_cell.angle_gamma   90.00
#
_symmetry.space_group_name_H-M   'P 1'
#
loop_
_entity.id
_entity.type
_entity.pdbx_description
1 polymer ?
#
loop_
_entity_poly.entity_id
_entity_poly.type
_entity_poly.pdbx_seq_one_letter_code
_entity_poly.pdbx_strand_id
1 'polypeptide(L)'
;MAFWASGLVGVFTRFEKLEVTSAYYSGDKVVLRVRNTGSADTSIDDIYVNGVPCLGECNIAPTIKPENTYTLTVGSEVEITISNPPEDVTDGEWKSGVTYEIMVHTASGKNYPISVLIP
;
A
#
# COMPACT_ATOMS: atom_id res chain seq x y z
N MET A 1 -8.89 -7.14 -42.11
CA MET A 1 -8.09 -6.14 -41.38
C MET A 1 -8.23 -6.41 -39.90
N ALA A 2 -7.12 -6.62 -39.19
CA ALA A 2 -7.10 -7.06 -37.80
C ALA A 2 -7.36 -5.88 -36.84
N PHE A 3 -8.63 -5.63 -36.55
CA PHE A 3 -9.09 -4.63 -35.57
C PHE A 3 -8.83 -5.05 -34.10
N TRP A 4 -8.26 -6.24 -33.87
CA TRP A 4 -7.93 -6.76 -32.54
C TRP A 4 -6.54 -6.37 -32.05
N ALA A 5 -5.62 -5.99 -32.94
CA ALA A 5 -4.23 -5.67 -32.59
C ALA A 5 -4.02 -4.22 -32.14
N SER A 6 -4.90 -3.29 -32.54
CA SER A 6 -4.82 -1.87 -32.12
C SER A 6 -5.38 -1.63 -30.72
N GLY A 7 -6.38 -2.40 -30.29
CA GLY A 7 -6.93 -2.34 -28.93
C GLY A 7 -5.98 -2.88 -27.86
N LEU A 8 -5.11 -3.82 -28.23
CA LEU A 8 -4.14 -4.43 -27.31
C LEU A 8 -3.06 -3.42 -26.87
N VAL A 9 -2.62 -2.51 -27.75
CA VAL A 9 -1.59 -1.50 -27.45
C VAL A 9 -2.03 -0.53 -26.35
N GLY A 10 -3.32 -0.15 -26.31
CA GLY A 10 -3.85 0.76 -25.29
C GLY A 10 -3.91 0.16 -23.88
N VAL A 11 -3.97 -1.17 -23.76
CA VAL A 11 -3.91 -1.88 -22.47
C VAL A 11 -2.48 -1.91 -21.92
N PHE A 12 -1.46 -1.91 -22.79
CA PHE A 12 -0.05 -1.92 -22.36
C PHE A 12 0.53 -0.54 -22.04
N THR A 13 -0.17 0.57 -22.33
CA THR A 13 0.31 1.92 -22.01
C THR A 13 -0.17 2.43 -20.64
N ARG A 14 -1.20 1.80 -20.05
CA ARG A 14 -1.61 2.04 -18.66
C ARG A 14 -0.99 0.98 -17.77
N PHE A 15 0.10 1.35 -17.11
CA PHE A 15 0.82 0.49 -16.19
C PHE A 15 0.76 1.07 -14.79
N GLU A 16 0.23 0.28 -13.87
CA GLU A 16 0.26 0.57 -12.44
C GLU A 16 1.64 0.26 -11.85
N LYS A 17 2.23 1.24 -11.17
CA LYS A 17 3.45 1.07 -10.38
C LYS A 17 3.45 2.01 -9.18
N LEU A 18 3.45 1.43 -7.99
CA LEU A 18 3.77 2.15 -6.77
C LEU A 18 5.22 1.87 -6.35
N GLU A 19 5.83 2.84 -5.69
CA GLU A 19 7.15 2.74 -5.09
C GLU A 19 7.08 3.25 -3.66
N VAL A 20 7.52 2.42 -2.70
CA VAL A 20 7.65 2.85 -1.31
C VAL A 20 9.01 3.53 -1.16
N THR A 21 9.01 4.86 -1.11
CA THR A 21 10.22 5.69 -1.07
C THR A 21 10.87 5.72 0.30
N SER A 22 10.08 5.57 1.36
CA SER A 22 10.56 5.33 2.72
C SER A 22 9.57 4.55 3.57
N ALA A 23 10.09 3.79 4.52
CA ALA A 23 9.31 3.06 5.51
C ALA A 23 10.10 3.02 6.83
N TYR A 24 9.52 3.54 7.91
CA TYR A 24 10.19 3.59 9.21
C TYR A 24 9.18 3.66 10.37
N TYR A 25 9.64 3.28 11.55
CA TYR A 25 8.87 3.46 12.78
C TYR A 25 9.14 4.85 13.38
N SER A 26 8.09 5.56 13.79
CA SER A 26 8.18 6.91 14.34
C SER A 26 7.24 7.05 15.54
N GLY A 27 7.82 7.18 16.74
CA GLY A 27 7.06 7.30 17.98
C GLY A 27 6.34 5.99 18.33
N ASP A 28 5.10 5.88 17.88
CA ASP A 28 4.16 4.79 18.16
C ASP A 28 3.59 4.13 16.89
N LYS A 29 4.01 4.58 15.70
CA LYS A 29 3.39 4.18 14.43
C LYS A 29 4.42 3.90 13.35
N VAL A 30 4.02 3.07 12.39
CA VAL A 30 4.76 2.87 11.14
C VAL A 30 4.36 3.94 10.14
N VAL A 31 5.36 4.55 9.50
CA VAL A 31 5.19 5.59 8.49
C VAL A 31 5.75 5.08 7.16
N LEU A 32 4.93 5.13 6.12
CA LEU A 32 5.26 4.80 4.75
C LEU A 32 5.15 6.06 3.89
N ARG A 33 6.08 6.25 2.96
CA ARG A 33 5.92 7.18 1.85
C ARG A 33 5.79 6.40 0.56
N VAL A 34 4.67 6.57 -0.12
CA VAL A 34 4.30 5.79 -1.29
C VAL A 34 4.09 6.73 -2.46
N ARG A 35 4.82 6.50 -3.55
CA ARG A 35 4.76 7.31 -4.76
C ARG A 35 4.19 6.49 -5.91
N ASN A 36 3.26 7.07 -6.67
CA ASN A 36 2.83 6.48 -7.94
C ASN A 36 3.83 6.86 -9.04
N THR A 37 4.66 5.90 -9.44
CA THR A 37 5.65 6.02 -10.52
C THR A 37 5.19 5.32 -11.82
N GLY A 38 3.92 4.90 -11.87
CA GLY A 38 3.29 4.31 -13.04
C GLY A 38 2.90 5.34 -14.09
N SER A 39 2.09 4.89 -15.05
CA SER A 39 1.50 5.72 -16.11
C SER A 39 -0.01 5.89 -15.99
N ALA A 40 -0.61 5.39 -14.91
CA ALA A 40 -2.03 5.52 -14.61
C ALA A 40 -2.28 5.75 -13.11
N ASP A 41 -3.35 6.47 -12.80
CA ASP A 41 -3.80 6.65 -11.42
C ASP A 41 -4.11 5.29 -10.81
N THR A 42 -3.80 5.13 -9.53
CA THR A 42 -3.87 3.84 -8.82
C THR A 42 -4.61 4.04 -7.51
N SER A 43 -5.49 3.10 -7.19
CA SER A 43 -6.20 3.09 -5.91
C SER A 43 -5.58 2.07 -4.95
N ILE A 44 -5.20 2.55 -3.77
CA ILE A 44 -4.79 1.72 -2.63
C ILE A 44 -6.07 1.38 -1.87
N ASP A 45 -6.34 0.09 -1.69
CA ASP A 45 -7.57 -0.41 -1.05
C ASP A 45 -7.30 -1.04 0.32
N ASP A 46 -6.10 -1.56 0.57
CA ASP A 46 -5.75 -2.13 1.87
C ASP A 46 -4.24 -2.09 2.17
N ILE A 47 -3.92 -2.30 3.45
CA ILE A 47 -2.57 -2.49 3.96
C ILE A 47 -2.52 -3.84 4.68
N TYR A 48 -1.45 -4.57 4.47
CA TYR A 48 -1.21 -5.85 5.11
C TYR A 48 0.00 -5.73 6.04
N VAL A 49 -0.05 -6.42 7.18
CA VAL A 49 1.07 -6.55 8.10
C VAL A 49 1.35 -8.04 8.29
N ASN A 50 2.55 -8.49 7.94
CA ASN A 50 2.95 -9.92 7.95
C ASN A 50 1.93 -10.84 7.25
N GLY A 51 1.37 -10.38 6.12
CA GLY A 51 0.38 -11.12 5.35
C GLY A 51 -1.05 -11.10 5.91
N VAL A 52 -1.29 -10.43 7.03
CA VAL A 52 -2.64 -10.23 7.58
C VAL A 52 -3.19 -8.88 7.11
N PRO A 53 -4.38 -8.81 6.48
CA PRO A 53 -4.98 -7.57 6.02
C PRO A 53 -5.48 -6.71 7.19
N CYS A 54 -5.40 -5.39 7.04
CA CYS A 54 -6.01 -4.44 7.96
C CYS A 54 -7.51 -4.26 7.70
N LEU A 55 -7.99 -4.47 6.47
CA LEU A 55 -9.40 -4.34 6.09
C LEU A 55 -10.02 -2.98 6.48
N GLY A 56 -9.22 -1.92 6.51
CA GLY A 56 -9.65 -0.60 6.98
C GLY A 56 -9.51 -0.34 8.48
N GLU A 57 -9.08 -1.34 9.24
CA GLU A 57 -8.66 -1.21 10.64
C GLU A 57 -7.20 -0.68 10.69
N CYS A 58 -6.44 -1.01 11.73
CA CYS A 58 -5.04 -0.58 11.89
C CYS A 58 -4.83 0.95 12.13
N ASN A 59 -5.92 1.72 12.30
CA ASN A 59 -5.93 3.18 12.44
C ASN A 59 -5.08 3.87 11.36
N ILE A 60 -5.33 3.53 10.10
CA ILE A 60 -4.58 4.01 8.94
C ILE A 60 -4.97 5.45 8.60
N ALA A 61 -3.98 6.32 8.38
CA ALA A 61 -4.18 7.67 7.86
C ALA A 61 -3.31 7.91 6.62
N PRO A 62 -3.85 8.43 5.50
CA PRO A 62 -5.27 8.69 5.24
C PRO A 62 -6.10 7.41 5.29
N THR A 63 -7.41 7.55 5.54
CA THR A 63 -8.31 6.39 5.62
C THR A 63 -8.28 5.59 4.32
N ILE A 64 -7.80 4.35 4.41
CA ILE A 64 -7.72 3.37 3.34
C ILE A 64 -8.50 2.16 3.81
N LYS A 65 -9.48 1.72 3.02
CA LYS A 65 -10.28 0.53 3.31
C LYS A 65 -10.86 -0.06 2.02
N PRO A 66 -11.20 -1.36 1.99
CA PRO A 66 -11.67 -2.01 0.76
C PRO A 66 -12.87 -1.31 0.10
N GLU A 67 -13.81 -0.78 0.88
CA GLU A 67 -14.98 -0.06 0.39
C GLU A 67 -14.77 1.45 0.17
N ASN A 68 -13.62 2.00 0.56
CA ASN A 68 -13.25 3.40 0.35
C ASN A 68 -11.74 3.51 0.13
N THR A 69 -11.35 3.28 -1.11
CA THR A 69 -9.96 3.27 -1.55
C THR A 69 -9.36 4.67 -1.59
N TYR A 70 -8.06 4.79 -1.32
CA TYR A 70 -7.31 6.02 -1.52
C TYR A 70 -6.76 6.09 -2.95
N THR A 71 -7.18 7.09 -3.73
CA THR A 71 -6.67 7.29 -5.09
C THR A 71 -5.37 8.09 -5.07
N LEU A 72 -4.30 7.50 -5.58
CA LEU A 72 -2.99 8.13 -5.74
C LEU A 72 -2.75 8.45 -7.23
N THR A 73 -2.72 9.74 -7.56
CA THR A 73 -2.52 10.21 -8.93
C THR A 73 -1.08 10.02 -9.39
N VAL A 74 -0.87 9.83 -10.69
CA VAL A 74 0.47 9.63 -11.26
C VAL A 74 1.41 10.77 -10.87
N GLY A 75 2.62 10.42 -10.43
CA GLY A 75 3.67 11.35 -10.05
C GLY A 75 3.56 11.92 -8.64
N SER A 76 2.41 11.74 -7.98
CA SER A 76 2.17 12.16 -6.59
C SER A 76 2.72 11.16 -5.57
N GLU A 77 2.93 11.65 -4.35
CA GLU A 77 3.37 10.88 -3.19
C GLU A 77 2.38 11.10 -2.04
N VAL A 78 2.11 10.04 -1.28
CA VAL A 78 1.29 10.06 -0.06
C VAL A 78 2.10 9.51 1.11
N GLU A 79 1.91 10.12 2.28
CA GLU A 79 2.37 9.57 3.54
C GLU A 79 1.23 8.75 4.16
N ILE A 80 1.48 7.47 4.43
CA ILE A 80 0.54 6.54 5.06
C ILE A 80 1.09 6.19 6.44
N THR A 81 0.30 6.42 7.48
CA THR A 81 0.66 6.06 8.84
C THR A 81 -0.23 4.93 9.36
N ILE A 82 0.37 3.93 9.99
CA ILE A 82 -0.30 2.74 10.52
C ILE A 82 -0.03 2.71 12.02
N SER A 83 -1.06 2.93 12.83
CA SER A 83 -0.89 3.15 14.27
C SER A 83 -0.88 1.85 15.06
N ASN A 84 -1.54 0.80 14.56
CA ASN A 84 -1.46 -0.55 15.13
C ASN A 84 -1.45 -1.60 14.02
N PRO A 85 -0.82 -2.77 14.25
CA PRO A 85 -1.01 -3.92 13.38
C PRO A 85 -2.42 -4.53 13.58
N PRO A 86 -2.87 -5.45 12.70
CA PRO A 86 -4.09 -6.23 12.91
C PRO A 86 -4.07 -6.99 14.24
N GLU A 87 -5.25 -7.31 14.82
CA GLU A 87 -5.33 -8.05 16.09
C GLU A 87 -4.64 -9.43 16.02
N ASP A 88 -4.74 -10.12 14.89
CA ASP A 88 -4.06 -11.41 14.65
C ASP A 88 -2.52 -11.29 14.58
N VAL A 89 -1.99 -10.06 14.54
CA VAL A 89 -0.56 -9.75 14.56
C VAL A 89 -0.20 -9.09 15.88
N THR A 90 0.45 -9.85 16.76
CA THR A 90 0.94 -9.37 18.05
C THR A 90 -0.10 -8.66 18.91
N ASP A 91 -1.34 -9.18 18.90
CA ASP A 91 -2.49 -8.69 19.67
C ASP A 91 -2.81 -7.21 19.39
N GLY A 92 -2.57 -6.73 18.16
CA GLY A 92 -2.86 -5.35 17.76
C GLY A 92 -1.83 -4.33 18.27
N GLU A 93 -0.64 -4.77 18.70
CA GLU A 93 0.41 -3.87 19.20
C GLU A 93 1.76 -4.10 18.50
N TRP A 94 2.45 -3.02 18.15
CA TRP A 94 3.84 -3.09 17.68
C TRP A 94 4.78 -3.53 18.81
N LYS A 95 5.58 -4.58 18.58
CA LYS A 95 6.56 -5.08 19.55
C LYS A 95 7.98 -4.66 19.15
N SER A 96 8.70 -4.07 20.11
CA SER A 96 10.10 -3.67 19.97
C SER A 96 11.00 -4.87 19.65
N GLY A 97 11.99 -4.65 18.76
CA GLY A 97 12.92 -5.67 18.29
C GLY A 97 12.39 -6.61 17.21
N VAL A 98 11.17 -6.38 16.72
CA VAL A 98 10.55 -7.20 15.66
C VAL A 98 10.58 -6.45 14.33
N THR A 99 10.96 -7.16 13.27
CA THR A 99 10.82 -6.68 11.89
C THR A 99 9.48 -7.15 11.33
N TYR A 100 8.64 -6.21 10.92
CA TYR A 100 7.36 -6.48 10.29
C TYR A 100 7.45 -6.23 8.78
N GLU A 101 6.82 -7.09 8.00
CA GLU A 101 6.53 -6.83 6.60
C GLU A 101 5.25 -6.01 6.51
N ILE A 102 5.35 -4.86 5.86
CA ILE A 102 4.23 -3.98 5.57
C ILE A 102 4.02 -4.00 4.07
N MET A 103 2.81 -4.31 3.63
CA MET A 103 2.51 -4.48 2.22
C MET A 103 1.34 -3.59 1.82
N VAL A 104 1.58 -2.72 0.84
CA VAL A 104 0.53 -1.90 0.23
C VAL A 104 -0.17 -2.75 -0.82
N HIS A 105 -1.48 -2.94 -0.68
CA HIS A 105 -2.33 -3.63 -1.64
C HIS A 105 -3.11 -2.59 -2.47
N THR A 106 -3.24 -2.84 -3.77
CA THR A 106 -3.99 -1.98 -4.69
C THR A 106 -5.25 -2.68 -5.17
N ALA A 107 -6.26 -1.89 -5.57
CA ALA A 107 -7.53 -2.42 -6.06
C ALA A 107 -7.39 -3.24 -7.36
N SER A 108 -6.24 -3.18 -8.05
CA SER A 108 -5.94 -4.03 -9.20
C SER A 108 -5.34 -5.40 -8.81
N GLY A 109 -5.14 -5.64 -7.51
CA GLY A 109 -4.59 -6.87 -6.95
C GLY A 109 -3.07 -6.93 -6.93
N LYS A 110 -2.36 -5.79 -6.96
CA LYS A 110 -0.90 -5.75 -6.84
C LYS A 110 -0.48 -5.44 -5.41
N ASN A 111 0.69 -5.99 -5.07
CA ASN A 111 1.28 -5.92 -3.74
C ASN A 111 2.67 -5.28 -3.79
N TYR A 112 2.92 -4.36 -2.85
CA TYR A 112 4.18 -3.65 -2.71
C TYR A 112 4.71 -3.81 -1.27
N PRO A 113 5.45 -4.90 -0.97
CA PRO A 113 5.97 -5.18 0.36
C PRO A 113 7.23 -4.37 0.69
N ILE A 114 7.38 -4.01 1.97
CA ILE A 114 8.56 -3.39 2.56
C ILE A 114 8.73 -3.87 4.01
N SER A 115 9.96 -4.01 4.48
CA SER A 115 10.22 -4.41 5.87
C SER A 115 10.53 -3.21 6.76
N VAL A 116 9.95 -3.18 7.96
CA VAL A 116 10.17 -2.13 8.97
C VAL A 116 10.57 -2.78 10.29
N LEU A 117 11.73 -2.39 10.83
CA LEU A 117 12.17 -2.76 12.17
C LEU A 117 11.54 -1.81 13.20
N ILE A 118 10.88 -2.37 14.21
CA ILE A 118 10.46 -1.62 15.38
C ILE A 118 11.63 -1.63 16.38
N PRO A 119 12.18 -0.46 16.77
CA PRO A 119 13.35 -0.35 17.63
C PRO A 119 13.07 -0.79 19.07
#